data_AF-A0A4Q5QNC8-F1
#
_entry.id   AF-A0A4Q5QNC8-F1
#
_cell.length_a   1.000
_cell.length_b   1.000
_cell.length_c   1.000
_cell.angle_alpha   90.00
_cell.angle_beta   90.00
_cell.angle_gamma   90.00
#
_symmetry.space_group_name_H-M   'P 1'
#
loop_
_entity.id
_entity.type
_entity.pdbx_description
1 polymer ?
#
loop_
_entity_poly.entity_id
_entity_poly.type
_entity_poly.pdbx_seq_one_letter_code
_entity_poly.pdbx_strand_id
1 'polypeptide(L)'
;MRASIEVADIFRALGPGYRAARAGHLSLDQLKVMSAIETCRTVIMGGHVEACTDCGHWRVAYNSCRNRHCPRCQGAAARTWLAEREADLLPVGYFHVVFTLPAEVADIALQNKAAVYGLLFQAASATMTTIAADPKHLGARIGITAVLHTWGSALTHHPHIHMIVPGGGLSPDGNRWVSSRPAFLLPVRVLDKLFRRLFLTRLMALHEAGRLAFHGSLASLADRRTFLRHLSPVRKKRWVVYAKPPFAGPETVLGYLSRYTHRVAISNSRLVRFDKAGVTFRYKDYRRGSADRQQIMTLTADEFIRRFLLHVLPKGFH
;
A
#
# COMPACT_ATOMS: atom_id res chain seq x y z
N MET A 1 18.16 -6.78 17.08
CA MET A 1 17.23 -7.64 17.85
C MET A 1 16.29 -8.36 16.91
N ARG A 2 16.29 -9.70 16.95
CA ARG A 2 15.29 -10.52 16.24
C ARG A 2 13.96 -10.38 16.98
N ALA A 3 12.85 -10.25 16.26
CA ALA A 3 11.54 -10.28 16.90
C ALA A 3 11.33 -11.67 17.51
N SER A 4 10.76 -11.73 18.72
CA SER A 4 10.43 -13.00 19.39
C SER A 4 9.35 -13.79 18.65
N ILE A 5 8.53 -13.11 17.86
CA ILE A 5 7.45 -13.66 17.06
C ILE A 5 7.56 -13.09 15.64
N GLU A 6 7.56 -13.97 14.64
CA GLU A 6 7.51 -13.59 13.24
C GLU A 6 6.15 -13.97 12.64
N VAL A 7 5.71 -13.24 11.61
CA VAL A 7 4.50 -13.62 10.85
C VAL A 7 4.58 -15.06 10.34
N ALA A 8 5.79 -15.54 10.00
CA ALA A 8 6.02 -16.91 9.57
C ALA A 8 5.63 -17.95 10.64
N ASP A 9 5.80 -17.65 11.93
CA ASP A 9 5.46 -18.58 13.01
C ASP A 9 3.94 -18.78 13.10
N ILE A 10 3.17 -17.70 12.89
CA ILE A 10 1.70 -17.74 12.84
C ILE A 10 1.23 -18.57 11.64
N PHE A 11 1.79 -18.31 10.45
CA PHE A 11 1.42 -19.06 9.25
C PHE A 11 1.81 -20.55 9.33
N ARG A 12 2.97 -20.89 9.93
CA ARG A 12 3.34 -22.30 10.13
C ARG A 12 2.39 -23.02 11.08
N ALA A 13 2.03 -22.37 12.18
CA ALA A 13 1.17 -22.99 13.18
C ALA A 13 -0.27 -23.18 12.70
N LEU A 14 -0.80 -22.25 11.88
CA LEU A 14 -2.24 -22.15 11.63
C LEU A 14 -2.62 -22.14 10.14
N GLY A 15 -1.67 -21.88 9.25
CA GLY A 15 -1.86 -21.85 7.81
C GLY A 15 -2.48 -23.13 7.24
N PRO A 16 -2.08 -24.35 7.68
CA PRO A 16 -2.72 -25.60 7.23
C PRO A 16 -4.22 -25.65 7.54
N GLY A 17 -4.61 -25.37 8.79
CA GLY A 17 -6.02 -25.35 9.20
C GLY A 17 -6.82 -24.26 8.48
N TYR A 18 -6.23 -23.07 8.34
CA TYR A 18 -6.85 -21.96 7.61
C TYR A 18 -7.12 -22.31 6.15
N ARG A 19 -6.16 -22.96 5.46
CA ARG A 19 -6.35 -23.43 4.07
C ARG A 19 -7.47 -24.46 3.97
N ALA A 20 -7.50 -25.44 4.87
CA ALA A 20 -8.55 -26.46 4.88
C ALA A 20 -9.94 -25.83 5.08
N ALA A 21 -10.08 -24.94 6.07
CA ALA A 21 -11.34 -24.25 6.37
C ALA A 21 -11.80 -23.24 5.29
N ARG A 22 -10.91 -22.87 4.36
CA ARG A 22 -11.17 -21.89 3.28
C ARG A 22 -10.90 -22.47 1.89
N ALA A 23 -10.98 -23.79 1.74
CA ALA A 23 -10.82 -24.46 0.46
C ALA A 23 -11.78 -23.84 -0.58
N GLY A 24 -11.28 -23.54 -1.78
CA GLY A 24 -12.04 -22.87 -2.84
C GLY A 24 -12.26 -21.36 -2.68
N HIS A 25 -11.88 -20.76 -1.54
CA HIS A 25 -12.07 -19.33 -1.27
C HIS A 25 -10.76 -18.51 -1.20
N LEU A 26 -9.61 -19.17 -1.41
CA LEU A 26 -8.31 -18.50 -1.46
C LEU A 26 -7.82 -18.43 -2.91
N SER A 27 -7.33 -17.25 -3.31
CA SER A 27 -6.72 -17.10 -4.62
C SER A 27 -5.38 -17.83 -4.69
N LEU A 28 -4.95 -18.18 -5.91
CA LEU A 28 -3.63 -18.77 -6.15
C LEU A 28 -2.50 -17.88 -5.57
N ASP A 29 -2.62 -16.56 -5.71
CA ASP A 29 -1.62 -15.62 -5.16
C ASP A 29 -1.58 -15.66 -3.64
N GLN A 30 -2.74 -15.76 -2.97
CA GLN A 30 -2.80 -15.92 -1.52
C GLN A 30 -2.13 -17.23 -1.09
N LEU A 31 -2.46 -18.35 -1.74
CA LEU A 31 -1.86 -19.64 -1.46
C LEU A 31 -0.33 -19.60 -1.62
N LYS A 32 0.16 -19.03 -2.74
CA LYS A 32 1.61 -18.84 -2.98
C LYS A 32 2.28 -17.99 -1.90
N VAL A 33 1.63 -16.92 -1.45
CA VAL A 33 2.15 -16.07 -0.37
C VAL A 33 2.21 -16.84 0.95
N MET A 34 1.18 -17.61 1.29
CA MET A 34 1.17 -18.46 2.49
C MET A 34 2.36 -19.43 2.46
N SER A 35 2.48 -20.23 1.39
CA SER A 35 3.57 -21.20 1.25
C SER A 35 4.95 -20.54 1.29
N ALA A 36 5.11 -19.40 0.63
CA ALA A 36 6.37 -18.65 0.64
C ALA A 36 6.73 -18.16 2.05
N ILE A 37 5.77 -17.68 2.84
CA ILE A 37 6.01 -17.21 4.20
C ILE A 37 6.34 -18.38 5.14
N GLU A 38 5.63 -19.50 5.02
CA GLU A 38 5.82 -20.70 5.85
C GLU A 38 7.21 -21.31 5.66
N THR A 39 7.64 -21.44 4.41
CA THR A 39 8.94 -22.04 4.05
C THR A 39 10.11 -21.08 4.19
N CYS A 40 9.86 -19.76 4.26
CA CYS A 40 10.93 -18.76 4.32
C CYS A 40 11.89 -19.01 5.49
N ARG A 41 13.21 -19.04 5.19
CA ARG A 41 14.28 -19.23 6.18
C ARG A 41 14.16 -20.55 6.96
N THR A 42 13.68 -21.61 6.32
CA THR A 42 13.74 -22.98 6.83
C THR A 42 14.62 -23.85 5.93
N VAL A 43 14.91 -25.08 6.37
CA VAL A 43 15.67 -26.07 5.60
C VAL A 43 15.09 -26.37 4.22
N ILE A 44 13.78 -26.18 4.03
CA ILE A 44 13.09 -26.39 2.75
C ILE A 44 13.65 -25.46 1.66
N MET A 45 14.14 -24.27 2.03
CA MET A 45 14.74 -23.31 1.10
C MET A 45 16.21 -23.61 0.77
N GLY A 46 16.78 -24.65 1.38
CA GLY A 46 18.22 -24.83 1.46
C GLY A 46 18.88 -23.72 2.31
N GLY A 47 20.20 -23.77 2.42
CA GLY A 47 20.97 -22.78 3.15
C GLY A 47 22.46 -22.96 2.97
N HIS A 48 23.22 -22.13 3.66
CA HIS A 48 24.68 -22.15 3.68
C HIS A 48 25.18 -22.08 5.11
N VAL A 49 26.42 -22.52 5.31
CA VAL A 49 27.13 -22.36 6.58
C VAL A 49 27.95 -21.07 6.50
N GLU A 50 27.72 -20.17 7.44
CA GLU A 50 28.56 -18.99 7.63
C GLU A 50 29.47 -19.29 8.81
N ALA A 51 30.78 -19.23 8.60
CA ALA A 51 31.79 -19.47 9.63
C ALA A 51 32.75 -18.28 9.71
N CYS A 52 33.06 -17.84 10.93
CA CYS A 52 34.07 -16.84 11.21
C CYS A 52 35.43 -17.54 11.34
N THR A 53 36.39 -17.16 10.49
CA THR A 53 37.75 -17.70 10.52
C THR A 53 38.53 -17.30 11.77
N ASP A 54 38.12 -16.21 12.44
CA ASP A 54 38.90 -15.62 13.53
C ASP A 54 38.49 -16.18 14.91
N CYS A 55 37.20 -16.47 15.11
CA CYS A 55 36.68 -16.96 16.40
C CYS A 55 36.04 -18.35 16.34
N GLY A 56 36.01 -18.99 15.15
CA GLY A 56 35.42 -20.32 14.96
C GLY A 56 33.89 -20.39 15.10
N HIS A 57 33.22 -19.27 15.38
CA HIS A 57 31.76 -19.22 15.43
C HIS A 57 31.19 -19.54 14.05
N TRP A 58 30.23 -20.47 13.99
CA TRP A 58 29.52 -20.78 12.76
C TRP A 58 28.01 -20.82 12.99
N ARG A 59 27.26 -20.61 11.91
CA ARG A 59 25.80 -20.72 11.90
C ARG A 59 25.29 -21.25 10.56
N VAL A 60 24.15 -21.95 10.60
CA VAL A 60 23.37 -22.25 9.39
C VAL A 60 22.48 -21.05 9.05
N ALA A 61 22.61 -20.54 7.84
CA ALA A 61 21.78 -19.48 7.30
C ALA A 61 20.91 -20.02 6.16
N TYR A 62 19.61 -20.18 6.43
CA TYR A 62 18.66 -20.64 5.41
C TYR A 62 18.32 -19.53 4.40
N ASN A 63 18.03 -19.93 3.16
CA ASN A 63 17.68 -19.01 2.08
C ASN A 63 16.30 -18.35 2.28
N SER A 64 16.10 -17.21 1.62
CA SER A 64 14.88 -16.41 1.70
C SER A 64 13.90 -16.77 0.58
N CYS A 65 12.59 -16.71 0.84
CA CYS A 65 11.58 -16.99 -0.20
C CYS A 65 11.44 -15.86 -1.24
N ARG A 66 12.07 -14.70 -0.99
CA ARG A 66 12.05 -13.48 -1.83
C ARG A 66 10.66 -12.92 -2.18
N ASN A 67 9.58 -13.51 -1.65
CA ASN A 67 8.22 -13.01 -1.89
C ASN A 67 8.05 -11.62 -1.25
N ARG A 68 7.48 -10.68 -2.01
CA ARG A 68 7.27 -9.27 -1.59
C ARG A 68 6.40 -9.11 -0.35
N HIS A 69 5.53 -10.07 -0.08
CA HIS A 69 4.65 -10.02 1.08
C HIS A 69 5.33 -10.59 2.34
N CYS A 70 6.51 -11.21 2.23
CA CYS A 70 7.22 -11.75 3.39
C CYS A 70 7.88 -10.62 4.21
N PRO A 71 7.50 -10.43 5.49
CA PRO A 71 8.05 -9.34 6.32
C PRO A 71 9.55 -9.45 6.63
N ARG A 72 10.18 -10.59 6.27
CA ARG A 72 11.60 -10.89 6.54
C ARG A 72 12.51 -10.69 5.32
N CYS A 73 11.99 -10.81 4.10
CA CYS A 73 12.84 -10.86 2.89
C CYS A 73 13.17 -9.49 2.30
N GLN A 74 12.29 -8.50 2.48
CA GLN A 74 12.28 -7.32 1.61
C GLN A 74 13.24 -6.20 2.03
N GLY A 75 13.98 -6.36 3.13
CA GLY A 75 14.84 -5.30 3.64
C GLY A 75 15.97 -4.89 2.70
N ALA A 76 16.59 -5.84 1.99
CA ALA A 76 17.66 -5.53 1.04
C ALA A 76 17.11 -4.84 -0.22
N ALA A 77 16.08 -5.42 -0.85
CA ALA A 77 15.41 -4.82 -2.01
C ALA A 77 14.90 -3.40 -1.72
N ALA A 78 14.32 -3.18 -0.53
CA ALA A 78 13.86 -1.86 -0.10
C ALA A 78 14.99 -0.83 -0.05
N ARG A 79 16.20 -1.23 0.40
CA ARG A 79 17.36 -0.33 0.48
C ARG A 79 17.94 -0.04 -0.90
N THR A 80 18.06 -1.04 -1.75
CA THR A 80 18.51 -0.86 -3.14
C THR A 80 17.57 0.09 -3.87
N TRP A 81 16.26 -0.18 -3.82
CA TRP A 81 15.26 0.69 -4.42
C TRP A 81 15.33 2.11 -3.84
N LEU A 82 15.50 2.26 -2.53
CA LEU A 82 15.65 3.58 -1.90
C LEU A 82 16.85 4.33 -2.45
N ALA A 83 18.02 3.71 -2.49
CA ALA A 83 19.25 4.34 -2.98
C ALA A 83 19.12 4.79 -4.45
N GLU A 84 18.50 3.97 -5.29
CA GLU A 84 18.21 4.35 -6.68
C GLU A 84 17.25 5.55 -6.77
N ARG A 85 16.20 5.59 -5.94
CA ARG A 85 15.26 6.73 -5.95
C ARG A 85 15.85 7.99 -5.34
N GLU A 86 16.76 7.84 -4.38
CA GLU A 86 17.53 8.97 -3.81
C GLU A 86 18.46 9.58 -4.87
N ALA A 87 19.05 8.77 -5.74
CA ALA A 87 19.85 9.26 -6.87
C ALA A 87 19.02 10.04 -7.91
N ASP A 88 17.71 9.77 -8.00
CA ASP A 88 16.78 10.48 -8.90
C ASP A 88 16.26 11.81 -8.30
N LEU A 89 16.66 12.18 -7.07
CA LEU A 89 16.19 13.39 -6.41
C LEU A 89 16.80 14.66 -7.02
N LEU A 90 15.93 15.64 -7.23
CA LEU A 90 16.30 17.00 -7.59
C LEU A 90 16.56 17.80 -6.30
N PRO A 91 17.46 18.80 -6.32
CA PRO A 91 17.73 19.66 -5.17
C PRO A 91 16.62 20.71 -4.96
N VAL A 92 15.39 20.24 -4.78
CA VAL A 92 14.17 21.05 -4.62
C VAL A 92 13.37 20.58 -3.42
N GLY A 93 12.44 21.42 -2.94
CA GLY A 93 11.44 20.97 -1.97
C GLY A 93 10.57 19.87 -2.58
N TYR A 94 10.01 18.99 -1.76
CA TYR A 94 9.06 17.96 -2.23
C TYR A 94 7.71 18.15 -1.55
N PHE A 95 6.72 17.37 -1.95
CA PHE A 95 5.41 17.31 -1.34
C PHE A 95 4.96 15.86 -1.23
N HIS A 96 4.37 15.52 -0.09
CA HIS A 96 3.69 14.26 0.11
C HIS A 96 2.21 14.47 -0.14
N VAL A 97 1.73 13.89 -1.24
CA VAL A 97 0.31 13.93 -1.64
C VAL A 97 -0.30 12.54 -1.47
N VAL A 98 -1.51 12.44 -0.94
CA VAL A 98 -2.22 11.16 -0.82
C VAL A 98 -3.63 11.27 -1.35
N PHE A 99 -4.02 10.22 -2.08
CA PHE A 99 -5.37 9.99 -2.58
C PHE A 99 -5.93 8.73 -1.95
N THR A 100 -7.04 8.84 -1.22
CA THR A 100 -7.67 7.72 -0.52
C THR A 100 -9.04 7.42 -1.10
N LEU A 101 -9.32 6.14 -1.31
CA LEU A 101 -10.66 5.70 -1.72
C LEU A 101 -11.63 5.69 -0.53
N PRO A 102 -12.88 6.14 -0.72
CA PRO A 102 -13.92 5.98 0.29
C PRO A 102 -14.28 4.50 0.46
N ALA A 103 -14.77 4.12 1.64
CA ALA A 103 -15.03 2.73 2.02
C ALA A 103 -15.93 1.99 1.01
N GLU A 104 -16.97 2.67 0.53
CA GLU A 104 -17.93 2.14 -0.44
C GLU A 104 -17.25 1.70 -1.75
N VAL A 105 -16.21 2.44 -2.17
CA VAL A 105 -15.40 2.09 -3.36
C VAL A 105 -14.31 1.09 -3.01
N ALA A 106 -13.80 1.11 -1.78
CA ALA A 106 -12.82 0.13 -1.30
C ALA A 106 -13.37 -1.30 -1.35
N ASP A 107 -14.66 -1.49 -1.03
CA ASP A 107 -15.32 -2.80 -1.12
C ASP A 107 -15.35 -3.33 -2.57
N ILE A 108 -15.63 -2.46 -3.54
CA ILE A 108 -15.54 -2.79 -4.98
C ILE A 108 -14.09 -3.13 -5.35
N ALA A 109 -13.13 -2.35 -4.84
CA ALA A 109 -11.70 -2.56 -5.09
C ALA A 109 -11.20 -3.91 -4.56
N LEU A 110 -11.78 -4.43 -3.47
CA LEU A 110 -11.36 -5.70 -2.89
C LEU A 110 -11.64 -6.88 -3.83
N GLN A 111 -12.77 -6.87 -4.53
CA GLN A 111 -13.13 -7.89 -5.53
C GLN A 111 -12.45 -7.65 -6.89
N ASN A 112 -12.04 -6.41 -7.17
CA ASN A 112 -11.54 -5.97 -8.48
C ASN A 112 -10.14 -5.34 -8.40
N LYS A 113 -9.25 -5.90 -7.56
CA LYS A 113 -7.97 -5.29 -7.17
C LYS A 113 -7.17 -4.73 -8.35
N ALA A 114 -6.92 -5.54 -9.38
CA ALA A 114 -6.07 -5.12 -10.50
C ALA A 114 -6.68 -3.93 -11.26
N ALA A 115 -7.96 -4.01 -11.62
CA ALA A 115 -8.64 -2.97 -12.37
C ALA A 115 -8.78 -1.67 -11.55
N VAL A 116 -9.20 -1.78 -10.29
CA VAL A 116 -9.51 -0.61 -9.46
C VAL A 116 -8.25 0.05 -8.90
N TYR A 117 -7.20 -0.70 -8.56
CA TYR A 117 -5.92 -0.12 -8.17
C TYR A 117 -5.21 0.52 -9.36
N GLY A 118 -5.26 -0.11 -10.54
CA GLY A 118 -4.75 0.51 -11.78
C GLY A 118 -5.47 1.83 -12.07
N LEU A 119 -6.80 1.83 -11.95
CA LEU A 119 -7.60 3.05 -12.04
C LEU A 119 -7.20 4.10 -11.00
N LEU A 120 -6.94 3.71 -9.75
CA LEU A 120 -6.50 4.61 -8.69
C LEU A 120 -5.21 5.35 -9.08
N PHE A 121 -4.21 4.63 -9.61
CA PHE A 121 -2.98 5.24 -10.12
C PHE A 121 -3.25 6.23 -11.25
N GLN A 122 -4.03 5.81 -12.24
CA GLN A 122 -4.30 6.63 -13.42
C GLN A 122 -5.10 7.89 -13.08
N ALA A 123 -6.11 7.79 -12.22
CA ALA A 123 -6.96 8.93 -11.85
C ALA A 123 -6.22 9.93 -10.95
N ALA A 124 -5.42 9.44 -9.99
CA ALA A 124 -4.61 10.29 -9.12
C ALA A 124 -3.52 11.02 -9.93
N SER A 125 -2.81 10.31 -10.80
CA SER A 125 -1.73 10.90 -11.61
C SER A 125 -2.28 11.92 -12.60
N ALA A 126 -3.36 11.57 -13.31
CA ALA A 126 -4.02 12.50 -14.24
C ALA A 126 -4.54 13.76 -13.52
N THR A 127 -5.06 13.62 -12.31
CA THR A 127 -5.50 14.77 -11.50
C THR A 127 -4.33 15.70 -11.21
N MET A 128 -3.21 15.15 -10.73
CA MET A 128 -2.02 15.94 -10.41
C MET A 128 -1.45 16.63 -11.66
N THR A 129 -1.25 15.91 -12.76
CA THR A 129 -0.66 16.49 -13.98
C THR A 129 -1.58 17.52 -14.63
N THR A 130 -2.90 17.31 -14.60
CA THR A 130 -3.88 18.27 -15.17
C THR A 130 -3.88 19.58 -14.39
N ILE A 131 -3.97 19.50 -13.06
CA ILE A 131 -4.04 20.69 -12.20
C ILE A 131 -2.68 21.41 -12.13
N ALA A 132 -1.56 20.69 -12.21
CA ALA A 132 -0.24 21.29 -12.28
C ALA A 132 0.00 22.06 -13.58
N ALA A 133 -0.49 21.56 -14.71
CA ALA A 133 -0.32 22.20 -16.01
C ALA A 133 -1.12 23.49 -16.18
N ASP A 134 -2.19 23.70 -15.39
CA ASP A 134 -3.01 24.91 -15.46
C ASP A 134 -2.21 26.15 -14.99
N PRO A 135 -2.04 27.20 -15.83
CA PRO A 135 -1.37 28.44 -15.45
C PRO A 135 -2.03 29.19 -14.29
N LYS A 136 -3.32 28.95 -14.02
CA LYS A 136 -4.01 29.49 -12.82
C LYS A 136 -3.55 28.82 -11.52
N HIS A 137 -2.76 27.76 -11.63
CA HIS A 137 -2.21 27.01 -10.51
C HIS A 137 -0.67 27.04 -10.55
N LEU A 138 -0.02 26.01 -11.12
CA LEU A 138 1.44 25.95 -11.20
C LEU A 138 1.94 26.29 -12.61
N GLY A 139 1.20 25.95 -13.67
CA GLY A 139 1.62 26.16 -15.05
C GLY A 139 2.85 25.34 -15.45
N ALA A 140 3.01 24.13 -14.91
CA ALA A 140 4.22 23.32 -15.10
C ALA A 140 3.94 21.82 -15.28
N ARG A 141 4.84 21.15 -16.01
CA ARG A 141 4.92 19.70 -16.14
C ARG A 141 5.72 19.12 -14.97
N ILE A 142 4.99 18.54 -14.02
CA ILE A 142 5.57 17.93 -12.80
C ILE A 142 5.97 16.46 -13.01
N GLY A 143 6.94 16.00 -12.23
CA GLY A 143 7.23 14.58 -12.01
C GLY A 143 6.48 14.03 -10.80
N ILE A 144 6.18 12.72 -10.77
CA ILE A 144 5.47 12.07 -9.67
C ILE A 144 6.03 10.67 -9.45
N THR A 145 6.37 10.34 -8.21
CA THR A 145 6.61 8.95 -7.78
C THR A 145 5.42 8.49 -6.92
N ALA A 146 4.70 7.47 -7.36
CA ALA A 146 3.47 7.00 -6.73
C ALA A 146 3.61 5.56 -6.18
N VAL A 147 3.09 5.32 -4.97
CA VAL A 147 3.14 4.03 -4.27
C VAL A 147 1.75 3.67 -3.73
N LEU A 148 1.29 2.45 -4.02
CA LEU A 148 0.01 1.93 -3.56
C LEU A 148 0.12 1.33 -2.15
N HIS A 149 -0.77 1.73 -1.26
CA HIS A 149 -1.02 1.06 0.00
C HIS A 149 -2.46 0.55 0.05
N THR A 150 -2.68 -0.62 0.66
CA THR A 150 -4.02 -1.22 0.76
C THR A 150 -4.48 -1.44 2.20
N TRP A 151 -3.73 -0.96 3.20
CA TRP A 151 -4.02 -1.21 4.61
C TRP A 151 -3.93 0.03 5.49
N GLY A 152 -4.78 0.06 6.51
CA GLY A 152 -4.59 0.90 7.69
C GLY A 152 -3.67 0.24 8.71
N SER A 153 -3.35 0.96 9.80
CA SER A 153 -2.50 0.38 10.86
C SER A 153 -3.13 -0.87 11.48
N ALA A 154 -4.46 -0.94 11.58
CA ALA A 154 -5.20 -2.11 12.09
C ALA A 154 -5.35 -3.28 11.08
N LEU A 155 -4.62 -3.24 9.95
CA LEU A 155 -4.72 -4.23 8.86
C LEU A 155 -6.10 -4.30 8.20
N THR A 156 -6.86 -3.22 8.30
CA THR A 156 -8.13 -3.06 7.60
C THR A 156 -7.85 -2.64 6.17
N HIS A 157 -8.67 -3.14 5.23
CA HIS A 157 -8.56 -2.73 3.82
C HIS A 157 -8.82 -1.22 3.68
N HIS A 158 -7.83 -0.52 3.15
CA HIS A 158 -7.83 0.93 3.02
C HIS A 158 -6.95 1.33 1.83
N PRO A 159 -7.44 1.20 0.59
CA PRO A 159 -6.67 1.52 -0.59
C PRO A 159 -6.44 3.03 -0.74
N HIS A 160 -5.17 3.41 -0.82
CA HIS A 160 -4.73 4.79 -1.02
C HIS A 160 -3.37 4.81 -1.72
N ILE A 161 -3.07 5.91 -2.41
CA ILE A 161 -1.77 6.13 -3.05
C ILE A 161 -1.03 7.22 -2.31
N HIS A 162 0.25 6.99 -2.03
CA HIS A 162 1.20 8.00 -1.63
C HIS A 162 2.00 8.48 -2.84
N MET A 163 2.06 9.80 -3.02
CA MET A 163 2.81 10.45 -4.09
C MET A 163 3.87 11.37 -3.51
N ILE A 164 5.07 11.30 -4.09
CA ILE A 164 6.14 12.27 -3.88
C ILE A 164 6.24 13.10 -5.14
N VAL A 165 6.11 14.42 -4.96
CA VAL A 165 6.02 15.38 -6.04
C VAL A 165 7.06 16.46 -5.78
N PRO A 166 7.97 16.75 -6.73
CA PRO A 166 8.85 17.90 -6.62
C PRO A 166 8.05 19.19 -6.46
N GLY A 167 8.61 20.17 -5.76
CA GLY A 167 8.04 21.49 -5.52
C GLY A 167 8.16 22.39 -6.74
N GLY A 168 7.69 21.90 -7.87
CA GLY A 168 7.82 22.53 -9.17
C GLY A 168 7.86 21.52 -10.31
N GLY A 169 8.01 22.03 -11.52
CA GLY A 169 8.13 21.23 -12.73
C GLY A 169 8.76 22.01 -13.87
N LEU A 170 8.87 21.40 -15.03
CA LEU A 170 9.34 22.08 -16.24
C LEU A 170 8.23 22.98 -16.79
N SER A 171 8.59 24.12 -17.37
CA SER A 171 7.68 24.94 -18.15
C SER A 171 7.08 24.14 -19.32
N PRO A 172 5.94 24.56 -19.90
CA PRO A 172 5.30 23.83 -20.99
C PRO A 172 6.21 23.59 -22.21
N ASP A 173 7.11 24.53 -22.49
CA ASP A 173 8.14 24.45 -23.54
C ASP A 173 9.39 23.65 -23.11
N GLY A 174 9.50 23.26 -21.84
CA GLY A 174 10.61 22.45 -21.30
C GLY A 174 11.88 23.22 -20.99
N ASN A 175 11.94 24.53 -21.26
CA ASN A 175 13.19 25.29 -21.24
C ASN A 175 13.60 25.83 -19.87
N ARG A 176 12.66 25.88 -18.90
CA ARG A 176 12.95 26.40 -17.56
C ARG A 176 12.22 25.64 -16.47
N TRP A 177 12.75 25.73 -15.26
CA TRP A 177 12.08 25.26 -14.05
C TRP A 177 11.03 26.28 -13.57
N VAL A 178 9.88 25.78 -13.13
CA VAL A 178 8.79 26.54 -12.51
C VAL A 178 8.61 26.03 -11.09
N SER A 179 9.10 26.79 -10.11
CA SER A 179 8.99 26.43 -8.70
C SER A 179 7.57 26.65 -8.15
N SER A 180 7.11 25.73 -7.31
CA SER A 180 5.96 25.98 -6.46
C SER A 180 6.32 26.91 -5.31
N ARG A 181 5.31 27.34 -4.53
CA ARG A 181 5.56 28.03 -3.27
C ARG A 181 6.09 27.01 -2.23
N PRO A 182 6.91 27.44 -1.24
CA PRO A 182 7.56 26.51 -0.30
C PRO A 182 6.61 25.58 0.47
N ALA A 183 5.46 26.09 0.91
CA ALA A 183 4.48 25.33 1.69
C ALA A 183 3.20 25.00 0.91
N PHE A 184 3.18 25.24 -0.40
CA PHE A 184 1.98 25.09 -1.22
C PHE A 184 2.32 24.62 -2.63
N LEU A 185 1.84 23.42 -2.96
CA LEU A 185 1.97 22.82 -4.29
C LEU A 185 0.74 23.12 -5.15
N LEU A 186 -0.41 22.55 -4.80
CA LEU A 186 -1.67 22.68 -5.53
C LEU A 186 -2.87 22.72 -4.57
N PRO A 187 -3.99 23.35 -4.95
CA PRO A 187 -5.16 23.46 -4.10
C PRO A 187 -5.88 22.11 -3.94
N VAL A 188 -5.82 21.54 -2.73
CA VAL A 188 -6.40 20.22 -2.39
C VAL A 188 -7.89 20.11 -2.73
N ARG A 189 -8.67 21.18 -2.57
CA ARG A 189 -10.12 21.18 -2.90
C ARG A 189 -10.37 20.98 -4.40
N VAL A 190 -9.46 21.43 -5.26
CA VAL A 190 -9.54 21.24 -6.72
C VAL A 190 -9.13 19.82 -7.06
N LEU A 191 -8.03 19.33 -6.46
CA LEU A 191 -7.58 17.95 -6.62
C LEU A 191 -8.67 16.93 -6.23
N ASP A 192 -9.30 17.09 -5.06
CA ASP A 192 -10.41 16.24 -4.59
C ASP A 192 -11.55 16.17 -5.61
N LYS A 193 -12.04 17.33 -6.07
CA LYS A 193 -13.15 17.40 -7.03
C LYS A 193 -12.81 16.72 -8.36
N LEU A 194 -11.63 16.98 -8.92
CA LEU A 194 -11.21 16.40 -10.19
C LEU A 194 -10.96 14.89 -10.04
N PHE A 195 -10.24 14.47 -8.99
CA PHE A 195 -9.96 13.07 -8.72
C PHE A 195 -11.25 12.25 -8.60
N ARG A 196 -12.20 12.72 -7.79
CA ARG A 196 -13.52 12.07 -7.64
C ARG A 196 -14.23 11.92 -8.99
N ARG A 197 -14.23 12.98 -9.81
CA ARG A 197 -14.84 12.94 -11.15
C ARG A 197 -14.15 11.89 -12.04
N LEU A 198 -12.84 12.00 -12.23
CA LEU A 198 -12.07 11.11 -13.10
C LEU A 198 -12.19 9.65 -12.67
N PHE A 199 -12.09 9.39 -11.36
CA PHE A 199 -12.19 8.05 -10.81
C PHE A 199 -13.58 7.46 -11.06
N LEU A 200 -14.66 8.17 -10.69
CA LEU A 200 -16.01 7.65 -10.85
C LEU A 200 -16.41 7.47 -12.32
N THR A 201 -16.01 8.40 -13.21
CA THR A 201 -16.24 8.26 -14.65
C THR A 201 -15.59 6.99 -15.21
N ARG A 202 -14.32 6.75 -14.88
CA ARG A 202 -13.61 5.57 -15.39
C ARG A 202 -14.05 4.28 -14.70
N LEU A 203 -14.45 4.33 -13.42
CA LEU A 203 -15.03 3.18 -12.73
C LEU A 203 -16.36 2.76 -13.39
N MET A 204 -17.20 3.72 -13.76
CA MET A 204 -18.42 3.46 -14.54
C MET A 204 -18.10 2.85 -15.91
N ALA A 205 -17.08 3.34 -16.60
CA ALA A 205 -16.66 2.75 -17.87
C ALA A 205 -16.17 1.29 -17.72
N LEU A 206 -15.48 0.96 -16.62
CA LEU A 206 -15.12 -0.44 -16.32
C LEU A 206 -16.34 -1.31 -16.05
N HIS A 207 -17.36 -0.77 -15.38
CA HIS A 207 -18.64 -1.45 -15.16
C HIS A 207 -19.37 -1.71 -16.48
N GLU A 208 -19.55 -0.68 -17.30
CA GLU A 208 -20.26 -0.76 -18.58
C GLU A 208 -19.55 -1.69 -19.58
N ALA A 209 -18.21 -1.80 -19.50
CA ALA A 209 -17.43 -2.74 -20.29
C ALA A 209 -17.41 -4.19 -19.72
N GLY A 210 -18.16 -4.49 -18.65
CA GLY A 210 -18.18 -5.82 -18.03
C GLY A 210 -16.84 -6.24 -17.39
N ARG A 211 -15.97 -5.27 -17.06
CA ARG A 211 -14.62 -5.53 -16.52
C ARG A 211 -14.56 -5.56 -14.99
N LEU A 212 -15.71 -5.45 -14.32
CA LEU A 212 -15.85 -5.57 -12.88
C LEU A 212 -16.64 -6.82 -12.54
N ALA A 213 -16.09 -7.65 -11.66
CA ALA A 213 -16.74 -8.81 -11.10
C ALA A 213 -17.37 -8.46 -9.74
N PHE A 214 -18.55 -9.01 -9.48
CA PHE A 214 -19.28 -8.81 -8.24
C PHE A 214 -19.80 -10.12 -7.69
N HIS A 215 -19.55 -10.39 -6.42
CA HIS A 215 -19.90 -11.64 -5.75
C HIS A 215 -20.48 -11.39 -4.36
N GLY A 216 -21.20 -12.39 -3.84
CA GLY A 216 -21.77 -12.37 -2.49
C GLY A 216 -22.70 -11.17 -2.28
N SER A 217 -22.48 -10.42 -1.19
CA SER A 217 -23.27 -9.23 -0.85
C SER A 217 -23.22 -8.10 -1.88
N LEU A 218 -22.23 -8.12 -2.79
CA LEU A 218 -22.10 -7.12 -3.85
C LEU A 218 -22.67 -7.60 -5.19
N ALA A 219 -23.16 -8.83 -5.32
CA ALA A 219 -23.56 -9.41 -6.62
C ALA A 219 -24.57 -8.54 -7.38
N SER A 220 -25.49 -7.88 -6.69
CA SER A 220 -26.48 -6.96 -7.29
C SER A 220 -25.84 -5.74 -7.97
N LEU A 221 -24.59 -5.38 -7.64
CA LEU A 221 -23.86 -4.31 -8.31
C LEU A 221 -23.47 -4.65 -9.75
N ALA A 222 -23.62 -5.89 -10.20
CA ALA A 222 -23.51 -6.23 -11.62
C ALA A 222 -24.58 -5.51 -12.46
N ASP A 223 -25.77 -5.30 -11.90
CA ASP A 223 -26.81 -4.49 -12.54
C ASP A 223 -26.45 -3.00 -12.53
N ARG A 224 -26.56 -2.35 -13.71
CA ARG A 224 -26.20 -0.94 -13.91
C ARG A 224 -27.01 0.00 -13.01
N ARG A 225 -28.31 -0.23 -12.84
CA ARG A 225 -29.16 0.67 -12.04
C ARG A 225 -28.75 0.61 -10.57
N THR A 226 -28.48 -0.58 -10.07
CA THR A 226 -28.03 -0.81 -8.69
C THR A 226 -26.64 -0.24 -8.46
N PHE A 227 -25.72 -0.42 -9.42
CA PHE A 227 -24.38 0.18 -9.38
C PHE A 227 -24.42 1.71 -9.29
N LEU A 228 -25.21 2.37 -10.15
CA LEU A 228 -25.35 3.82 -10.13
C LEU A 228 -25.97 4.33 -8.83
N ARG A 229 -26.92 3.58 -8.25
CA ARG A 229 -27.51 3.90 -6.95
C ARG A 229 -26.49 3.80 -5.82
N HIS A 230 -25.66 2.76 -5.84
CA HIS A 230 -24.57 2.57 -4.89
C HIS A 230 -23.54 3.72 -4.94
N LEU A 231 -23.21 4.22 -6.14
CA LEU A 231 -22.27 5.34 -6.31
C LEU A 231 -22.89 6.73 -6.06
N SER A 232 -24.21 6.86 -6.02
CA SER A 232 -24.90 8.14 -5.80
C SER A 232 -24.44 8.90 -4.54
N PRO A 233 -24.39 8.30 -3.34
CA PRO A 233 -23.88 8.98 -2.14
C PRO A 233 -22.38 9.31 -2.27
N VAL A 234 -21.60 8.44 -2.92
CA VAL A 234 -20.16 8.60 -3.11
C VAL A 234 -19.81 9.83 -3.97
N ARG A 235 -20.68 10.20 -4.92
CA ARG A 235 -20.53 11.41 -5.76
C ARG A 235 -20.61 12.71 -4.96
N LYS A 236 -21.41 12.72 -3.89
CA LYS A 236 -21.64 13.92 -3.05
C LYS A 236 -20.65 13.99 -1.88
N LYS A 237 -20.13 12.84 -1.43
CA LYS A 237 -19.14 12.74 -0.35
C LYS A 237 -17.85 13.47 -0.72
N ARG A 238 -17.23 14.10 0.27
CA ARG A 238 -15.87 14.65 0.15
C ARG A 238 -14.87 13.49 0.13
N TRP A 239 -13.98 13.44 -0.87
CA TRP A 239 -12.94 12.43 -0.91
C TRP A 239 -11.69 12.96 -0.18
N VAL A 240 -10.95 12.04 0.43
CA VAL A 240 -9.77 12.43 1.20
C VAL A 240 -8.58 12.53 0.24
N VAL A 241 -8.24 13.76 -0.07
CA VAL A 241 -6.96 14.13 -0.68
C VAL A 241 -6.24 15.03 0.32
N TYR A 242 -4.94 14.82 0.51
CA TYR A 242 -4.10 15.77 1.25
C TYR A 242 -2.80 16.00 0.52
N ALA A 243 -2.27 17.22 0.64
CA ALA A 243 -0.94 17.58 0.17
C ALA A 243 -0.25 18.32 1.32
N LYS A 244 0.96 17.88 1.69
CA LYS A 244 1.74 18.52 2.74
C LYS A 244 3.21 18.60 2.36
N PRO A 245 3.93 19.65 2.80
CA PRO A 245 5.38 19.66 2.70
C PRO A 245 5.98 18.53 3.57
N PRO A 246 7.10 17.94 3.16
CA PRO A 246 7.95 17.05 3.93
C PRO A 246 8.36 17.67 5.26
N PHE A 247 8.49 16.84 6.28
CA PHE A 247 8.90 17.29 7.61
C PHE A 247 10.42 17.39 7.79
N ALA A 248 11.22 16.78 6.90
CA ALA A 248 12.66 16.62 7.11
C ALA A 248 13.45 16.30 5.81
N GLY A 249 13.09 16.96 4.70
CA GLY A 249 13.79 16.84 3.42
C GLY A 249 13.35 15.65 2.53
N PRO A 250 13.81 15.62 1.26
CA PRO A 250 13.40 14.63 0.25
C PRO A 250 13.79 13.18 0.59
N GLU A 251 14.96 12.98 1.19
CA GLU A 251 15.52 11.67 1.58
C GLU A 251 14.66 11.04 2.69
N THR A 252 14.24 11.83 3.68
CA THR A 252 13.35 11.34 4.75
C THR A 252 12.00 10.88 4.19
N VAL A 253 11.52 11.54 3.13
CA VAL A 253 10.27 11.19 2.46
C VAL A 253 10.41 9.91 1.65
N LEU A 254 11.52 9.74 0.93
CA LEU A 254 11.82 8.49 0.23
C LEU A 254 12.08 7.35 1.21
N GLY A 255 12.82 7.58 2.29
CA GLY A 255 13.03 6.61 3.36
C GLY A 255 11.73 6.22 4.08
N TYR A 256 10.77 7.15 4.16
CA TYR A 256 9.40 6.83 4.57
C TYR A 256 8.70 5.95 3.53
N LEU A 257 8.79 6.26 2.23
CA LEU A 257 8.13 5.49 1.16
C LEU A 257 8.72 4.13 0.85
N SER A 258 10.04 3.95 0.95
CA SER A 258 10.71 2.66 0.72
C SER A 258 10.20 1.58 1.67
N ARG A 259 9.81 2.01 2.88
CA ARG A 259 9.16 1.13 3.85
C ARG A 259 7.81 0.64 3.36
N TYR A 260 7.11 1.33 2.46
CA TYR A 260 5.79 0.91 2.02
C TYR A 260 5.78 0.23 0.65
N THR A 261 6.75 0.49 -0.21
CA THR A 261 6.95 -0.30 -1.45
C THR A 261 7.34 -1.74 -1.15
N HIS A 262 7.95 -1.99 0.00
CA HIS A 262 8.56 -3.29 0.31
C HIS A 262 8.09 -3.91 1.64
N ARG A 263 7.25 -3.25 2.43
CA ARG A 263 6.59 -3.86 3.60
C ARG A 263 5.12 -4.05 3.30
N VAL A 264 4.64 -5.27 3.43
CA VAL A 264 3.21 -5.58 3.27
C VAL A 264 2.57 -5.74 4.64
N ALA A 265 1.40 -5.11 4.82
CA ALA A 265 0.48 -5.25 5.95
C ALA A 265 1.09 -4.89 7.33
N ILE A 266 2.02 -5.70 7.84
CA ILE A 266 2.58 -5.61 9.19
C ILE A 266 4.06 -6.02 9.22
N SER A 267 4.86 -5.35 10.06
CA SER A 267 6.22 -5.80 10.38
C SER A 267 6.24 -6.71 11.60
N ASN A 268 7.17 -7.66 11.64
CA ASN A 268 7.36 -8.54 12.82
C ASN A 268 7.53 -7.75 14.12
N SER A 269 8.18 -6.58 14.08
CA SER A 269 8.35 -5.71 15.25
C SER A 269 7.04 -5.18 15.85
N ARG A 270 5.92 -5.24 15.12
CA ARG A 270 4.61 -4.84 15.64
C ARG A 270 3.90 -5.98 16.37
N LEU A 271 4.31 -7.23 16.17
CA LEU A 271 3.76 -8.38 16.90
C LEU A 271 4.24 -8.33 18.35
N VAL A 272 3.33 -8.57 19.28
CA VAL A 272 3.57 -8.52 20.72
C VAL A 272 3.43 -9.91 21.33
N ARG A 273 2.37 -10.63 20.95
CA ARG A 273 2.06 -11.95 21.51
C ARG A 273 1.34 -12.83 20.48
N PHE A 274 1.58 -14.13 20.56
CA PHE A 274 0.87 -15.16 19.81
C PHE A 274 0.65 -16.34 20.75
N ASP A 275 -0.60 -16.59 21.12
CA ASP A 275 -1.00 -17.62 22.08
C ASP A 275 -2.43 -18.14 21.77
N LYS A 276 -3.04 -18.88 22.71
CA LYS A 276 -4.40 -19.42 22.56
C LYS A 276 -5.48 -18.34 22.35
N ALA A 277 -5.26 -17.10 22.80
CA ALA A 277 -6.20 -15.99 22.58
C ALA A 277 -6.08 -15.40 21.16
N GLY A 278 -4.98 -15.67 20.45
CA GLY A 278 -4.76 -15.25 19.07
C GLY A 278 -3.48 -14.41 18.90
N VAL A 279 -3.52 -13.44 17.98
CA VAL A 279 -2.36 -12.62 17.61
C VAL A 279 -2.56 -11.19 18.11
N THR A 280 -1.67 -10.76 19.00
CA THR A 280 -1.66 -9.41 19.58
C THR A 280 -0.60 -8.56 18.89
N PHE A 281 -0.98 -7.36 18.43
CA PHE A 281 -0.05 -6.44 17.76
C PHE A 281 -0.34 -4.96 18.06
N ARG A 282 0.71 -4.14 17.96
CA ARG A 282 0.64 -2.68 18.10
C ARG A 282 0.08 -2.04 16.83
N TYR A 283 -0.83 -1.09 16.96
CA TYR A 283 -1.37 -0.28 15.86
C TYR A 283 -1.52 1.19 16.26
N LYS A 284 -1.62 2.07 15.27
CA LYS A 284 -1.90 3.49 15.46
C LYS A 284 -3.40 3.75 15.34
N ASP A 285 -4.02 4.26 16.40
CA ASP A 285 -5.38 4.80 16.36
C ASP A 285 -5.33 6.30 16.10
N TYR A 286 -5.54 6.69 14.84
CA TYR A 286 -5.47 8.08 14.43
C TYR A 286 -6.63 8.94 14.96
N ARG A 287 -7.65 8.35 15.58
CA ARG A 287 -8.71 9.08 16.29
C ARG A 287 -8.25 9.63 17.64
N ARG A 288 -7.15 9.11 18.19
CA ARG A 288 -6.59 9.54 19.47
C ARG A 288 -5.50 10.60 19.29
N GLY A 289 -5.29 11.38 20.35
CA GLY A 289 -4.19 12.35 20.47
C GLY A 289 -2.82 11.67 20.30
N SER A 290 -1.77 12.46 20.06
CA SER A 290 -0.42 11.96 19.79
C SER A 290 0.14 11.07 20.92
N ALA A 291 -0.12 11.44 22.18
CA ALA A 291 0.33 10.69 23.36
C ALA A 291 -0.23 9.26 23.41
N ASP A 292 -1.53 9.09 23.08
CA ASP A 292 -2.23 7.80 23.16
C ASP A 292 -2.46 7.15 21.80
N ARG A 293 -1.74 7.58 20.76
CA ARG A 293 -1.96 7.08 19.40
C ARG A 293 -1.55 5.61 19.25
N GLN A 294 -0.59 5.15 20.05
CA GLN A 294 -0.12 3.76 20.00
C GLN A 294 -1.02 2.89 20.87
N GLN A 295 -1.68 1.93 20.24
CA GLN A 295 -2.64 1.04 20.88
C GLN A 295 -2.26 -0.41 20.57
N ILE A 296 -2.81 -1.35 21.33
CA ILE A 296 -2.65 -2.79 21.11
C ILE A 296 -4.02 -3.39 20.82
N MET A 297 -4.08 -4.34 19.88
CA MET A 297 -5.27 -5.15 19.65
C MET A 297 -4.89 -6.62 19.53
N THR A 298 -5.83 -7.48 19.87
CA THR A 298 -5.75 -8.94 19.67
C THR A 298 -6.80 -9.35 18.67
N LEU A 299 -6.42 -10.13 17.66
CA LEU A 299 -7.32 -10.77 16.72
C LEU A 299 -7.27 -12.27 16.94
N THR A 300 -8.37 -12.98 16.65
CA THR A 300 -8.28 -14.42 16.43
C THR A 300 -7.29 -14.68 15.32
N ALA A 301 -6.65 -15.84 15.35
CA ALA A 301 -5.57 -16.10 14.43
C ALA A 301 -6.06 -16.22 12.97
N ASP A 302 -7.25 -16.77 12.76
CA ASP A 302 -7.95 -16.76 11.47
C ASP A 302 -8.21 -15.34 10.96
N GLU A 303 -8.64 -14.42 11.83
CA GLU A 303 -8.90 -13.05 11.45
C GLU A 303 -7.60 -12.30 11.13
N PHE A 304 -6.51 -12.60 11.84
CA PHE A 304 -5.19 -12.07 11.53
C PHE A 304 -4.72 -12.53 10.14
N ILE A 305 -4.81 -13.84 9.85
CA ILE A 305 -4.44 -14.40 8.54
C ILE A 305 -5.32 -13.80 7.44
N ARG A 306 -6.64 -13.73 7.66
CA ARG A 306 -7.58 -13.09 6.72
C ARG A 306 -7.14 -11.66 6.41
N ARG A 307 -6.95 -10.82 7.43
CA ARG A 307 -6.54 -9.41 7.24
C ARG A 307 -5.20 -9.29 6.54
N PHE A 308 -4.23 -10.12 6.89
CA PHE A 308 -2.95 -10.15 6.18
C PHE A 308 -3.15 -10.44 4.68
N LEU A 309 -3.95 -11.46 4.35
CA LEU A 309 -4.21 -11.89 2.98
C LEU A 309 -5.06 -10.91 2.16
N LEU A 310 -5.79 -9.96 2.79
CA LEU A 310 -6.44 -8.84 2.08
C LEU A 310 -5.42 -7.99 1.31
N HIS A 311 -4.17 -7.95 1.79
CA HIS A 311 -3.10 -7.12 1.25
C HIS A 311 -2.16 -7.87 0.30
N VAL A 312 -2.51 -9.12 -0.04
CA VAL A 312 -1.89 -9.79 -1.19
C VAL A 312 -2.35 -9.08 -2.45
N LEU A 313 -1.38 -8.50 -3.15
CA LEU A 313 -1.59 -7.69 -4.34
C LEU A 313 -1.50 -8.57 -5.60
N PRO A 314 -2.29 -8.25 -6.63
CA PRO A 314 -2.22 -8.97 -7.90
C PRO A 314 -0.89 -8.74 -8.61
N LYS A 315 -0.53 -9.64 -9.52
CA LYS A 315 0.66 -9.51 -10.37
C LYS A 315 0.67 -8.15 -11.10
N GLY A 316 1.85 -7.53 -11.18
CA GLY A 316 2.04 -6.20 -11.80
C GLY A 316 1.94 -5.03 -10.82
N PHE A 317 1.54 -5.28 -9.56
CA PHE A 317 1.64 -4.29 -8.49
C PHE A 317 2.85 -4.60 -7.62
N HIS A 318 3.60 -3.56 -7.30
CA HIS A 318 4.80 -3.57 -6.46
C HIS A 318 4.68 -2.56 -5.33
#